data_AF-A0A944TRD3-F1
#
_entry.id   AF-A0A944TRD3-F1
#
_cell.length_a   1.000
_cell.length_b   1.000
_cell.length_c   1.000
_cell.angle_alpha   90.00
_cell.angle_beta   90.00
_cell.angle_gamma   90.00
#
_symmetry.space_group_name_H-M   'P 1'
#
loop_
_entity.id
_entity.type
_entity.pdbx_description
1 polymer ?
#
loop_
_entity_poly.entity_id
_entity_poly.type
_entity_poly.pdbx_seq_one_letter_code
_entity_poly.pdbx_strand_id
1 'polypeptide(L)' 'MAVEILKYSDVEKLDAGALGAKLEQSRTTLFTLRMQKGASGIEKSHELKILKSNIAKLLTKKNAKAKA' A
#
# COMPACT_ATOMS: atom_id res chain seq x y z
N MET A 1 -12.08 -0.42 9.20
CA MET A 1 -11.50 -0.88 7.92
C MET A 1 -10.13 -1.45 8.23
N ALA A 2 -10.00 -2.76 8.38
CA ALA A 2 -8.71 -3.39 8.68
C ALA A 2 -7.83 -3.35 7.43
N VAL A 3 -6.59 -2.86 7.55
CA VAL A 3 -5.61 -2.93 6.47
C VAL A 3 -5.04 -4.35 6.44
N GLU A 4 -5.39 -5.12 5.41
CA GLU A 4 -4.88 -6.47 5.23
C GLU A 4 -3.40 -6.49 4.79
N ILE A 5 -2.67 -7.49 5.28
CA ILE A 5 -1.27 -7.73 4.91
C ILE A 5 -1.25 -8.38 3.53
N LEU A 6 -0.71 -7.68 2.53
CA LEU A 6 -0.48 -8.27 1.21
C LEU A 6 0.71 -9.22 1.26
N LYS A 7 0.51 -10.51 0.94
CA LYS A 7 1.61 -11.43 0.71
C LYS A 7 2.24 -11.15 -0.65
N TYR A 8 3.54 -11.39 -0.75
CA TYR A 8 4.28 -11.10 -1.97
C TYR A 8 3.83 -11.96 -3.16
N SER A 9 3.43 -13.21 -2.89
CA SER A 9 2.89 -14.13 -3.89
C SER A 9 1.58 -13.65 -4.53
N ASP A 10 0.77 -12.87 -3.80
CA ASP A 10 -0.45 -12.27 -4.36
C ASP A 10 -0.11 -11.06 -5.23
N VAL A 11 0.95 -10.33 -4.88
CA VAL A 11 1.45 -9.19 -5.67
C VAL A 11 2.12 -9.66 -6.97
N GLU A 12 2.72 -10.85 -6.99
CA GLU A 12 3.29 -11.48 -8.18
C GLU A 12 2.26 -11.76 -9.27
N LYS A 13 1.06 -12.16 -8.88
CA LYS A 13 -0.02 -12.53 -9.80
C LYS A 13 -0.77 -11.33 -10.37
N LEU A 14 -0.49 -10.12 -9.89
CA LEU A 14 -1.18 -8.90 -10.35
C LEU A 14 -0.64 -8.40 -11.69
N ASP A 15 -1.56 -8.00 -12.55
CA ASP A 15 -1.28 -7.29 -13.79
C ASP A 15 -0.73 -5.88 -13.53
N ALA A 16 -0.02 -5.30 -14.51
CA ALA A 16 0.52 -3.94 -14.40
C ALA A 16 -0.56 -2.88 -14.13
N GLY A 17 -1.76 -3.02 -14.73
CA GLY A 17 -2.90 -2.13 -14.47
C GLY A 17 -3.44 -2.28 -13.04
N ALA A 18 -3.58 -3.52 -12.58
CA ALA A 18 -4.06 -3.82 -11.23
C ALA A 18 -3.07 -3.39 -10.13
N LEU A 19 -1.76 -3.49 -10.40
CA LEU A 19 -0.70 -2.96 -9.54
C LEU A 19 -0.84 -1.44 -9.40
N GLY A 20 -1.08 -0.72 -10.50
CA GLY A 20 -1.30 0.72 -10.49
C GLY A 20 -2.48 1.14 -9.61
N ALA A 21 -3.66 0.57 -9.87
CA ALA A 21 -4.88 0.87 -9.15
C ALA A 21 -4.75 0.61 -7.64
N LYS A 22 -4.16 -0.54 -7.25
CA LYS A 22 -3.96 -0.90 -5.84
C LYS A 22 -2.95 0.01 -5.14
N LEU A 23 -1.98 0.51 -5.88
CA LEU A 23 -0.94 1.41 -5.39
C LEU A 23 -1.50 2.83 -5.17
N GLU A 24 -2.35 3.33 -6.06
CA GLU A 24 -3.09 4.58 -5.85
C GLU A 24 -4.03 4.49 -4.65
N GLN A 25 -4.82 3.42 -4.55
CA GLN A 25 -5.71 3.19 -3.41
C GLN A 25 -4.92 3.16 -2.08
N SER A 26 -3.77 2.48 -2.06
CA SER A 26 -2.91 2.41 -0.87
C SER A 26 -2.33 3.79 -0.50
N ARG A 27 -2.00 4.63 -1.48
CA ARG A 27 -1.52 6.01 -1.24
C ARG A 27 -2.63 6.90 -0.68
N THR A 28 -3.85 6.80 -1.20
CA THR A 28 -5.01 7.54 -0.68
C THR A 28 -5.29 7.14 0.76
N THR A 29 -5.30 5.85 1.08
CA THR A 29 -5.47 5.37 2.46
C THR A 29 -4.36 5.88 3.39
N LEU A 30 -3.10 5.96 2.91
CA LEU A 30 -1.99 6.50 3.69
C LEU A 30 -2.21 7.99 4.00
N PHE A 31 -2.68 8.74 3.01
CA PHE A 31 -3.01 10.15 3.17
C PHE A 31 -4.14 10.34 4.19
N THR A 32 -5.23 9.59 4.06
CA THR A 32 -6.35 9.64 5.00
C THR A 32 -5.91 9.31 6.43
N LEU A 33 -5.07 8.29 6.63
CA LEU A 33 -4.54 7.96 7.96
C LEU A 33 -3.64 9.07 8.54
N ARG A 34 -2.83 9.72 7.69
CA ARG A 34 -2.03 10.88 8.11
C ARG A 34 -2.90 12.10 8.45
N MET A 35 -3.95 12.33 7.67
CA MET A 35 -4.92 13.40 7.91
C MET A 35 -5.68 13.15 9.21
N GLN A 36 -6.13 11.91 9.45
CA GLN A 36 -6.75 11.50 10.71
C GLN A 36 -5.80 11.71 11.88
N LYS A 37 -4.53 11.31 11.77
CA LYS A 37 -3.53 11.60 12.82
C LYS A 37 -3.44 13.10 13.13
N GLY A 38 -3.41 13.95 12.10
CA GLY A 38 -3.35 15.41 12.30
C GLY A 38 -4.61 16.00 12.90
N ALA A 39 -5.79 15.48 12.54
CA ALA A 39 -7.08 16.02 12.97
C ALA A 39 -7.53 15.52 14.36
N SER A 40 -7.31 14.23 14.67
CA SER A 40 -7.80 13.60 15.90
C SER A 40 -6.70 13.19 16.88
N GLY A 41 -5.42 13.32 16.51
CA GLY A 41 -4.28 12.88 17.33
C GLY A 41 -4.16 11.35 17.47
N ILE A 42 -5.10 10.58 16.93
CA ILE A 42 -5.12 9.11 17.03
C ILE A 42 -4.21 8.53 15.95
N GLU A 43 -3.12 7.89 16.37
CA GLU A 43 -2.23 7.18 15.47
C GLU A 43 -2.55 5.68 15.43
N LYS A 44 -2.97 5.18 14.26
CA LYS A 44 -3.12 3.75 14.01
C LYS A 44 -1.80 3.17 13.49
N SER A 45 -0.82 3.05 14.37
CA SER A 45 0.58 2.68 14.03
C SER A 45 0.69 1.31 13.35
N HIS A 46 -0.16 0.34 13.70
CA HIS A 46 -0.19 -0.98 13.06
C HIS A 46 -0.60 -0.89 11.58
N GLU A 47 -1.66 -0.14 11.28
CA GLU A 47 -2.15 0.05 9.92
C GLU A 47 -1.13 0.80 9.06
N LEU A 48 -0.47 1.82 9.62
CA LEU A 48 0.61 2.55 8.94
C LEU A 48 1.78 1.64 8.55
N LYS A 49 2.18 0.72 9.45
CA LYS A 49 3.28 -0.22 9.21
C LYS A 49 2.93 -1.19 8.07
N ILE A 50 1.72 -1.75 8.10
CA ILE A 50 1.25 -2.66 7.06
C ILE A 50 1.16 -1.94 5.71
N LEU A 51 0.55 -0.75 5.69
CA LEU A 51 0.33 -0.01 4.46
C LEU A 51 1.65 0.38 3.78
N LYS A 52 2.67 0.82 4.54
CA LYS A 52 4.01 1.08 4.01
C LYS A 52 4.66 -0.18 3.44
N SER A 53 4.56 -1.30 4.14
CA SER A 53 5.08 -2.60 3.67
C SER A 53 4.41 -3.04 2.36
N ASN A 54 3.09 -2.89 2.28
CA ASN A 54 2.31 -3.22 1.09
C ASN A 54 2.72 -2.33 -0.11
N ILE A 55 2.86 -1.02 0.10
CA ILE A 55 3.32 -0.09 -0.95
C ILE A 55 4.72 -0.47 -1.45
N ALA A 56 5.64 -0.80 -0.55
CA ALA A 56 6.99 -1.22 -0.94
C ALA A 56 6.96 -2.48 -1.82
N LYS A 57 6.18 -3.51 -1.46
CA LYS A 57 6.03 -4.74 -2.25
C LYS A 57 5.46 -4.46 -3.65
N LEU A 58 4.43 -3.61 -3.73
CA LEU A 58 3.80 -3.21 -5.00
C LEU A 58 4.80 -2.47 -5.90
N LEU A 59 5.58 -1.53 -5.34
CA LEU A 59 6.61 -0.78 -6.07
C LEU A 59 7.75 -1.68 -6.55
N THR A 60 8.23 -2.60 -5.71
CA THR A 60 9.27 -3.55 -6.09
C THR A 60 8.86 -4.37 -7.31
N LYS A 61 7.62 -4.87 -7.35
CA LYS A 61 7.13 -5.61 -8.53
C LYS A 61 6.93 -4.73 -9.74
N LYS A 62 6.39 -3.52 -9.57
CA LYS A 62 6.26 -2.56 -10.68
C LYS A 62 7.62 -2.26 -11.30
N ASN A 63 8.65 -2.01 -10.48
CA ASN A 63 10.01 -1.73 -10.94
C ASN A 63 10.69 -2.97 -11.53
N ALA A 64 10.44 -4.16 -10.99
CA ALA A 64 10.93 -5.41 -11.55
C ALA A 64 10.36 -5.68 -12.96
N LYS A 65 9.07 -5.39 -13.18
CA LYS A 65 8.44 -5.48 -14.50
C LYS A 65 8.91 -4.40 -15.47
N ALA A 66 9.33 -3.23 -14.98
CA ALA A 66 9.83 -2.13 -15.83
C ALA A 66 11.30 -2.29 -16.24
N LYS A 67 12.06 -3.13 -15.54
CA LYS A 67 13.49 -3.40 -15.80
C LYS A 67 13.72 -4.68 -16.64
N ALA A 68 12.68 -5.50 -16.81
CA ALA A 68 12.67 -6.67 -17.69
C ALA A 68 12.20 -6.26 -19.09
#